data_AF-A0A0H1RFL4-F1
#
_entry.id   AF-A0A0H1RFL4-F1
#
_cell.length_a   1.000
_cell.length_b   1.000
_cell.length_c   1.000
_cell.angle_alpha   90.00
_cell.angle_beta   90.00
_cell.angle_gamma   90.00
#
_symmetry.space_group_name_H-M   'P 1'
#
loop_
_entity.id
_entity.type
_entity.pdbx_description
1 polymer ?
#
loop_
_entity_poly.entity_id
_entity_poly.type
_entity_poly.pdbx_seq_one_letter_code
_entity_poly.pdbx_strand_id
1 'polypeptide(L)'
;MSKLSELLKRIEAAEGPDRELDYEIWAALHGWKIKHNGMARFFQTPDGHDSVRALRAPKLTSSLDAAIALLERMLPGWHYEMACKMTRPFPHYTTMLTNQWASYAAPRFTGQSESNQALALLSALLSALIAKEGISR
;
A
#
# COMPACT_ATOMS: atom_id res chain seq x y z
N MET A 1 14.56 -11.08 1.61
CA MET A 1 13.32 -10.43 1.12
C MET A 1 13.39 -8.97 1.52
N SER A 2 12.87 -8.04 0.70
CA SER A 2 12.77 -6.64 1.14
C SER A 2 11.58 -6.49 2.09
N LYS A 3 11.59 -5.44 2.92
CA LYS A 3 10.49 -5.12 3.84
C LYS A 3 9.16 -4.93 3.09
N LEU A 4 9.21 -4.43 1.86
CA LEU A 4 8.02 -4.29 1.00
C LEU A 4 7.45 -5.65 0.59
N SER A 5 8.29 -6.65 0.30
CA SER A 5 7.81 -8.01 -0.03
C SER A 5 7.12 -8.68 1.15
N GLU A 6 7.58 -8.41 2.38
CA GLU A 6 6.92 -8.93 3.60
C GLU A 6 5.57 -8.27 3.83
N LEU A 7 5.49 -6.94 3.62
CA LEU A 7 4.23 -6.20 3.72
C LEU A 7 3.22 -6.63 2.65
N LEU A 8 3.66 -6.87 1.42
CA LEU A 8 2.80 -7.36 0.35
C LEU A 8 2.11 -8.67 0.75
N LYS A 9 2.86 -9.65 1.26
CA LYS A 9 2.29 -10.92 1.73
C LYS A 9 1.25 -10.73 2.84
N ARG A 10 1.48 -9.78 3.76
CA ARG A 10 0.52 -9.48 4.82
C ARG A 10 -0.74 -8.82 4.30
N ILE A 11 -0.63 -7.95 3.29
CA ILE A 11 -1.80 -7.34 2.62
C ILE A 11 -2.62 -8.40 1.88
N GLU A 12 -1.96 -9.31 1.17
CA GLU A 12 -2.63 -10.40 0.45
C GLU A 12 -3.38 -11.36 1.39
N ALA A 13 -2.86 -11.55 2.61
CA ALA A 13 -3.48 -12.37 3.65
C ALA A 13 -4.51 -11.60 4.51
N ALA A 14 -4.68 -10.29 4.32
CA ALA A 14 -5.56 -9.49 5.16
C ALA A 14 -7.04 -9.70 4.80
N GLU A 15 -7.83 -10.14 5.78
CA GLU A 15 -9.28 -10.32 5.63
C GLU A 15 -10.08 -9.02 5.81
N GLY A 16 -9.42 -7.93 6.21
CA GLY A 16 -10.07 -6.67 6.54
C GLY A 16 -9.11 -5.52 6.81
N PRO A 17 -9.65 -4.36 7.20
CA PRO A 17 -8.85 -3.24 7.67
C PRO A 17 -7.95 -3.63 8.85
N ASP A 18 -6.66 -3.33 8.71
CA ASP A 18 -5.65 -3.61 9.73
C ASP A 18 -4.85 -2.34 10.03
N ARG A 19 -5.04 -1.85 11.25
CA ARG A 19 -4.41 -0.62 11.71
C ARG A 19 -2.91 -0.78 11.96
N GLU A 20 -2.46 -1.99 12.30
CA GLU A 20 -1.04 -2.29 12.42
C GLU A 20 -0.37 -2.20 11.06
N LEU A 21 -1.01 -2.81 10.06
CA LEU A 21 -0.54 -2.82 8.70
C LEU A 21 -0.48 -1.41 8.11
N ASP A 22 -1.45 -0.54 8.42
CA ASP A 22 -1.39 0.89 8.06
C ASP A 22 -0.09 1.56 8.53
N TYR A 23 0.28 1.34 9.81
CA TYR A 23 1.46 1.96 10.39
C TYR A 23 2.74 1.45 9.75
N GLU A 24 2.81 0.14 9.50
CA GLU A 24 3.98 -0.46 8.92
C GLU A 24 4.18 -0.08 7.46
N ILE A 25 3.11 -0.03 6.66
CA ILE A 25 3.14 0.46 5.28
C ILE A 25 3.61 1.91 5.28
N TRP A 26 3.00 2.77 6.10
CA TRP A 26 3.36 4.17 6.18
C TRP A 26 4.82 4.35 6.57
N ALA A 27 5.28 3.65 7.62
CA ALA A 27 6.66 3.73 8.07
C ALA A 27 7.66 3.25 7.01
N ALA A 28 7.37 2.12 6.35
CA ALA A 28 8.24 1.57 5.32
C ALA A 28 8.41 2.53 4.14
N LEU A 29 7.33 3.15 3.66
CA LEU A 29 7.37 4.01 2.48
C LEU A 29 8.03 5.38 2.71
N HIS A 30 8.18 5.83 3.96
CA HIS A 30 8.84 7.09 4.29
C HIS A 30 10.23 6.91 4.91
N GLY A 31 10.68 5.66 5.07
CA GLY A 31 11.90 5.37 5.82
C GLY A 31 11.80 5.70 7.30
N TRP A 32 10.59 5.76 7.86
CA TRP A 32 10.37 6.06 9.27
C TRP A 32 10.52 4.79 10.12
N LYS A 33 10.92 4.98 11.38
CA LYS A 33 11.00 3.88 12.36
C LYS A 33 9.82 3.96 13.31
N ILE A 34 9.21 2.81 13.61
CA ILE A 34 8.16 2.72 14.62
C ILE A 34 8.84 2.49 15.98
N LYS A 35 8.58 3.39 16.93
CA LYS A 35 9.01 3.27 18.33
C LYS A 35 7.82 3.00 19.22
N HIS A 36 8.05 2.19 20.23
CA HIS A 36 7.07 1.87 21.26
C HIS A 36 7.47 2.56 22.57
N ASN A 37 6.54 3.26 23.19
CA ASN A 37 6.69 3.81 24.53
C ASN A 37 5.44 3.45 25.33
N GLY A 38 5.52 2.35 26.08
CA GLY A 38 4.35 1.71 26.70
C GLY A 38 3.35 1.27 25.62
N MET A 39 2.08 1.69 25.79
CA MET A 39 1.01 1.41 24.82
C MET A 39 1.02 2.37 23.62
N ALA A 40 1.79 3.45 23.66
CA ALA A 40 1.82 4.44 22.60
C ALA A 40 2.88 4.11 21.54
N ARG A 41 2.54 4.39 20.29
CA ARG A 41 3.46 4.27 19.15
C ARG A 41 3.80 5.62 18.57
N PHE A 42 5.05 5.76 18.16
CA PHE A 42 5.60 6.98 17.59
C PHE A 42 6.35 6.64 16.30
N PHE A 43 6.19 7.46 15.28
CA PHE A 43 7.07 7.45 14.12
C PHE A 43 8.26 8.33 14.41
N GLN A 44 9.46 7.80 14.21
CA GLN A 44 10.68 8.58 14.15
C GLN A 44 11.01 8.85 12.67
N THR A 45 11.17 10.13 12.32
CA THR A 45 11.61 10.54 10.98
C THR A 45 13.05 10.07 10.70
N PRO A 46 13.49 10.02 9.43
CA PRO A 46 14.83 9.55 9.07
C PRO A 46 15.92 10.41 9.70
N ASP A 47 15.65 11.70 9.87
CA ASP A 47 16.53 12.68 10.51
C ASP A 47 16.60 12.51 12.03
N GLY A 48 15.79 11.62 12.62
CA GLY A 48 15.82 11.25 14.02
C GLY A 48 15.18 12.25 14.98
N HIS A 49 14.81 13.45 14.51
CA HIS A 49 14.38 14.58 15.33
C HIS A 49 12.88 14.59 15.69
N ASP A 50 12.00 14.11 14.81
CA ASP A 50 10.56 14.22 15.02
C ASP A 50 9.95 12.89 15.45
N SER A 51 9.21 12.93 16.57
CA SER A 51 8.37 11.81 17.03
C SER A 51 6.89 12.16 16.87
N VAL A 52 6.28 11.74 15.75
CA VAL A 52 4.85 11.95 15.52
C VAL A 52 4.08 10.74 16.03
N ARG A 53 2.97 10.94 16.77
CA ARG A 53 2.13 9.82 17.21
C ARG A 53 1.68 8.99 16.00
N ALA A 54 1.95 7.69 16.04
CA ALA A 54 1.65 6.79 14.93
C ALA A 54 0.15 6.73 14.61
N LEU A 55 -0.71 7.00 15.61
CA LEU A 55 -2.16 7.14 15.45
C LEU A 55 -2.57 8.12 14.32
N ARG A 56 -1.68 9.06 13.94
CA ARG A 56 -1.90 10.01 12.85
C ARG A 56 -1.68 9.44 11.44
N ALA A 57 -1.21 8.20 11.30
CA ALA A 57 -1.11 7.58 9.98
C ALA A 57 -2.49 7.57 9.28
N PRO A 58 -2.58 7.77 7.97
CA PRO A 58 -3.82 7.55 7.24
C PRO A 58 -4.32 6.11 7.41
N LYS A 59 -5.63 5.91 7.27
CA LYS A 59 -6.27 4.58 7.38
C LYS A 59 -6.17 3.81 6.07
N LEU A 60 -4.96 3.43 5.66
CA LEU A 60 -4.66 2.94 4.32
C LEU A 60 -5.46 1.68 3.94
N THR A 61 -5.65 0.74 4.86
CA THR A 61 -6.32 -0.54 4.63
C THR A 61 -7.85 -0.47 4.72
N SER A 62 -8.42 0.64 5.22
CA SER A 62 -9.88 0.86 5.29
C SER A 62 -10.39 2.00 4.41
N SER A 63 -9.54 2.94 4.02
CA SER A 63 -9.94 4.12 3.24
C SER A 63 -9.30 4.06 1.87
N LEU A 64 -10.16 3.92 0.85
CA LEU A 64 -9.74 3.97 -0.54
C LEU A 64 -9.08 5.32 -0.87
N ASP A 65 -9.65 6.43 -0.41
CA ASP A 65 -9.09 7.77 -0.65
C ASP A 65 -7.68 7.92 -0.06
N ALA A 66 -7.45 7.38 1.14
CA ALA A 66 -6.13 7.37 1.75
C ALA A 66 -5.12 6.53 0.94
N ALA A 67 -5.56 5.41 0.39
CA ALA A 67 -4.72 4.57 -0.47
C ALA A 67 -4.44 5.22 -1.83
N ILE A 68 -5.41 5.91 -2.43
CA ILE A 68 -5.23 6.69 -3.68
C ILE A 68 -4.24 7.84 -3.43
N ALA A 69 -4.44 8.64 -2.38
CA ALA A 69 -3.55 9.74 -2.04
C ALA A 69 -2.11 9.24 -1.78
N LEU A 70 -1.97 8.05 -1.18
CA LEU A 70 -0.66 7.42 -1.03
C LEU A 70 -0.06 7.03 -2.39
N LEU A 71 -0.84 6.40 -3.28
CA LEU A 71 -0.40 6.02 -4.62
C LEU A 71 0.08 7.22 -5.41
N GLU A 72 -0.71 8.29 -5.48
CA GLU A 72 -0.39 9.49 -6.26
C GLU A 72 0.93 10.12 -5.81
N ARG A 73 1.22 10.02 -4.52
CA ARG A 73 2.47 10.53 -3.96
C ARG A 73 3.67 9.61 -4.22
N MET A 74 3.50 8.29 -4.14
CA MET A 74 4.60 7.34 -4.34
C MET A 74 4.93 7.11 -5.81
N LEU A 75 3.92 7.19 -6.67
CA LEU A 75 3.98 6.92 -8.10
C LEU A 75 3.28 8.05 -8.88
N PRO A 76 3.85 9.28 -8.88
CA PRO A 76 3.24 10.40 -9.59
C PRO A 76 3.15 10.11 -11.09
N GLY A 77 1.99 10.41 -11.68
CA GLY A 77 1.70 10.18 -13.10
C GLY A 77 1.33 8.75 -13.47
N TRP A 78 1.24 7.83 -12.50
CA TRP A 78 0.72 6.49 -12.76
C TRP A 78 -0.80 6.49 -12.80
N HIS A 79 -1.34 5.57 -13.58
CA HIS A 79 -2.76 5.36 -13.73
C HIS A 79 -3.17 4.08 -13.01
N TYR A 80 -4.41 4.08 -12.52
CA TYR A 80 -5.03 2.90 -11.92
C TYR A 80 -6.40 2.64 -12.51
N GLU A 81 -6.74 1.37 -12.62
CA GLU A 81 -8.08 0.89 -12.96
C GLU A 81 -8.53 -0.05 -11.84
N MET A 82 -9.75 0.15 -11.35
CA MET A 82 -10.34 -0.69 -10.33
C MET A 82 -11.61 -1.34 -10.86
N ALA A 83 -11.74 -2.63 -10.62
CA ALA A 83 -12.92 -3.40 -10.95
C ALA A 83 -13.45 -4.09 -9.70
N CYS A 84 -14.76 -4.10 -9.55
CA CYS A 84 -15.46 -4.97 -8.62
C CYS A 84 -16.20 -6.02 -9.44
N LYS A 85 -15.80 -7.28 -9.30
CA LYS A 85 -16.55 -8.41 -9.85
C LYS A 85 -17.48 -8.94 -8.77
N MET A 86 -18.78 -8.81 -9.01
CA MET A 86 -19.81 -9.44 -8.18
C MET A 86 -19.87 -10.93 -8.50
N THR A 87 -18.87 -11.68 -8.05
CA THR A 87 -18.87 -13.14 -8.05
C THR A 87 -19.56 -13.65 -6.79
N ARG A 88 -20.41 -14.68 -6.89
CA ARG A 88 -20.90 -15.35 -5.67
C ARG A 88 -19.79 -16.24 -5.11
N PRO A 89 -19.58 -16.34 -3.78
CA PRO A 89 -20.38 -15.73 -2.69
C PRO A 89 -19.94 -14.33 -2.22
N PHE A 90 -18.76 -13.83 -2.61
CA PHE A 90 -18.21 -12.55 -2.12
C PHE A 90 -17.70 -11.65 -3.26
N PRO A 91 -17.81 -10.32 -3.11
CA PRO A 91 -17.27 -9.39 -4.10
C PRO A 91 -15.75 -9.57 -4.21
N HIS A 92 -15.25 -9.64 -5.44
CA HIS A 92 -13.82 -9.70 -5.71
C HIS A 92 -13.36 -8.36 -6.28
N TYR A 93 -12.45 -7.70 -5.57
CA TYR A 93 -11.87 -6.43 -5.97
C TYR A 93 -10.53 -6.66 -6.66
N THR A 94 -10.37 -6.07 -7.83
CA THR A 94 -9.11 -6.12 -8.59
C THR A 94 -8.68 -4.70 -8.90
N THR A 95 -7.41 -4.41 -8.71
CA THR A 95 -6.78 -3.16 -9.14
C THR A 95 -5.66 -3.47 -10.12
N MET A 96 -5.57 -2.68 -11.18
CA MET A 96 -4.44 -2.66 -12.11
C MET A 96 -3.76 -1.30 -12.07
N LEU A 97 -2.43 -1.28 -11.97
CA LEU A 97 -1.59 -0.09 -12.06
C LEU A 97 -0.72 -0.12 -13.31
N THR A 98 -0.58 1.03 -13.98
CA THR A 98 0.29 1.21 -15.16
C THR A 98 0.86 2.62 -15.18
N ASN A 99 2.08 2.79 -15.71
CA ASN A 99 2.72 4.09 -15.90
C ASN A 99 2.42 4.73 -17.27
N GLN A 100 1.70 4.05 -18.15
CA GLN A 100 1.25 4.58 -19.44
C GLN A 100 -0.18 4.12 -19.73
N TRP A 101 -1.07 5.08 -19.88
CA TRP A 101 -2.43 4.82 -20.35
C TRP A 101 -2.39 4.35 -21.81
N ALA A 102 -3.08 3.25 -22.13
CA ALA A 102 -3.22 2.66 -23.48
C ALA A 102 -1.97 2.04 -24.14
N SER A 103 -0.85 1.85 -23.43
CA SER A 103 0.28 1.06 -23.94
C SER A 103 0.17 -0.41 -23.55
N TYR A 104 0.25 -1.32 -24.53
CA TYR A 104 0.32 -2.76 -24.29
C TYR A 104 1.69 -3.23 -23.79
N ALA A 105 2.74 -2.44 -24.06
CA ALA A 105 4.10 -2.74 -23.65
C ALA A 105 4.43 -2.24 -22.22
N ALA A 106 3.56 -1.41 -21.63
CA ALA A 106 3.79 -0.87 -20.30
C ALA A 106 3.64 -1.95 -19.22
N PRO A 107 4.53 -1.96 -18.20
CA PRO A 107 4.42 -2.89 -17.09
C PRO A 107 3.10 -2.66 -16.34
N ARG A 108 2.40 -3.76 -16.06
CA ARG A 108 1.13 -3.75 -15.34
C ARG A 108 1.30 -4.50 -14.04
N PHE A 109 0.85 -3.89 -12.95
CA PHE A 109 0.85 -4.51 -11.64
C PHE A 109 -0.57 -4.69 -11.18
N THR A 110 -0.91 -5.91 -10.78
CA THR A 110 -2.27 -6.24 -10.36
C THR A 110 -2.28 -6.57 -8.88
N GLY A 111 -3.29 -6.08 -8.19
CA GLY A 111 -3.59 -6.46 -6.81
C GLY A 111 -5.03 -6.93 -6.70
N GLN A 112 -5.29 -7.86 -5.80
CA GLN A 112 -6.60 -8.47 -5.59
C GLN A 112 -6.93 -8.50 -4.10
N SER A 113 -8.22 -8.39 -3.77
CA SER A 113 -8.73 -8.59 -2.42
C SER A 113 -10.19 -8.99 -2.45
N GLU A 114 -10.57 -9.90 -1.56
CA GLU A 114 -11.98 -10.28 -1.34
C GLU A 114 -12.66 -9.39 -0.30
N SER A 115 -11.88 -8.58 0.41
CA SER A 115 -12.37 -7.77 1.52
C SER A 115 -12.75 -6.35 1.08
N ASN A 116 -11.81 -5.62 0.46
CA ASN A 116 -12.07 -4.24 0.02
C ASN A 116 -11.11 -3.75 -1.07
N GLN A 117 -11.50 -2.65 -1.74
CA GLN A 117 -10.73 -2.03 -2.82
C GLN A 117 -9.38 -1.45 -2.36
N ALA A 118 -9.29 -0.96 -1.13
CA ALA A 118 -8.07 -0.34 -0.62
C ALA A 118 -6.93 -1.37 -0.50
N LEU A 119 -7.22 -2.58 -0.01
CA LEU A 119 -6.25 -3.69 0.04
C LEU A 119 -5.79 -4.11 -1.36
N ALA A 120 -6.71 -4.23 -2.33
CA ALA A 120 -6.35 -4.54 -3.72
C ALA A 120 -5.44 -3.46 -4.33
N LEU A 121 -5.73 -2.18 -4.06
CA LEU A 121 -4.92 -1.05 -4.50
C LEU A 121 -3.52 -1.04 -3.87
N LEU A 122 -3.44 -1.28 -2.55
CA LEU A 122 -2.16 -1.33 -1.84
C LEU A 122 -1.30 -2.52 -2.28
N SER A 123 -1.90 -3.68 -2.55
CA SER A 123 -1.19 -4.84 -3.11
C SER A 123 -0.56 -4.51 -4.47
N ALA A 124 -1.32 -3.87 -5.35
CA ALA A 124 -0.82 -3.42 -6.65
C ALA A 124 0.31 -2.38 -6.50
N LEU A 125 0.14 -1.42 -5.58
CA LEU A 125 1.13 -0.37 -5.29
C LEU A 125 2.46 -0.96 -4.80
N LEU A 126 2.41 -1.85 -3.80
CA LEU A 126 3.62 -2.48 -3.27
C LEU A 126 4.31 -3.33 -4.33
N SER A 127 3.56 -4.04 -5.17
CA SER A 127 4.10 -4.81 -6.29
C SER A 127 4.86 -3.91 -7.29
N ALA A 128 4.28 -2.76 -7.64
CA ALA A 128 4.93 -1.78 -8.51
C ALA A 128 6.22 -1.20 -7.89
N LEU A 129 6.20 -0.90 -6.58
CA LEU A 129 7.37 -0.37 -5.88
C LEU A 129 8.50 -1.41 -5.75
N ILE A 130 8.17 -2.68 -5.47
CA ILE A 130 9.16 -3.77 -5.43
C ILE A 130 9.83 -3.93 -6.80
N ALA A 131 9.05 -3.89 -7.89
CA ALA A 131 9.60 -3.96 -9.23
C ALA A 131 10.51 -2.77 -9.55
N LYS A 132 10.14 -1.56 -9.10
CA LYS A 132 10.97 -0.36 -9.25
C LYS A 132 12.28 -0.43 -8.46
N GLU A 133 12.27 -0.99 -7.25
CA GLU A 133 13.49 -1.26 -6.46
C GLU A 133 14.43 -2.24 -7.17
N GLY A 134 13.87 -3.24 -7.88
CA GLY A 134 14.63 -4.23 -8.64
C GLY A 134 15.28 -3.67 -9.92
N ILE A 135 14.69 -2.64 -10.54
CA ILE A 135 15.19 -2.01 -11.78
C ILE A 135 16.29 -0.97 -11.50
N SER A 136 16.32 -0.40 -10.29
CA SER A 136 17.26 0.67 -9.90
C SER A 136 18.61 0.16 -9.35
N ARG A 137 18.88 -1.15 -9.42
CA ARG A 137 20.15 -1.78 -9.01
C ARG A 137 20.88 -2.36 -10.22
#